data_AF-A0A3N7I6S4-F1
#
_entry.id   AF-A0A3N7I6S4-F1
#
_cell.length_a   1.000
_cell.length_b   1.000
_cell.length_c   1.000
_cell.angle_alpha   90.00
_cell.angle_beta   90.00
_cell.angle_gamma   90.00
#
_symmetry.space_group_name_H-M   'P 1'
#
loop_
_entity.id
_entity.type
_entity.pdbx_description
1 polymer ?
#
loop_
_entity_poly.entity_id
_entity_poly.type
_entity_poly.pdbx_seq_one_letter_code
_entity_poly.pdbx_strand_id
1 'polypeptide(L)' 'MKTRLNLTIERSLLEKVKSYAASKKSSVSELVENYFKTFVQVPPHKRIADIIEELPRPELHIEGDLKKHYMEQNAGKYGF' A
#
# COMPACT_ATOMS: atom_id res chain seq x y z
N MET A 1 -12.80 -4.23 -20.82
CA MET A 1 -14.19 -4.32 -21.32
C MET A 1 -15.14 -3.86 -20.21
N LYS A 2 -16.23 -3.16 -20.53
CA LYS A 2 -17.23 -2.75 -19.52
C LYS A 2 -18.40 -3.73 -19.51
N THR A 3 -18.86 -4.10 -18.31
CA THR A 3 -20.02 -4.98 -18.10
C THR A 3 -21.16 -4.17 -17.48
N ARG A 4 -22.41 -4.50 -17.80
CA ARG A 4 -23.59 -3.82 -17.22
C ARG A 4 -23.96 -4.46 -15.88
N LEU A 5 -24.24 -3.63 -14.88
CA LEU A 5 -24.74 -4.02 -13.57
C LEU A 5 -26.12 -3.38 -13.37
N ASN A 6 -27.13 -4.17 -13.02
CA ASN A 6 -28.46 -3.67 -12.66
C ASN A 6 -28.59 -3.71 -11.13
N LEU A 7 -29.04 -2.61 -10.53
CA LEU A 7 -29.21 -2.47 -9.08
C LEU A 7 -30.63 -1.99 -8.78
N THR A 8 -31.23 -2.56 -7.74
CA THR A 8 -32.48 -2.04 -7.18
C THR A 8 -32.14 -1.04 -6.09
N ILE A 9 -32.66 0.18 -6.22
CA ILE A 9 -32.42 1.29 -5.28
C ILE A 9 -33.69 2.11 -5.13
N GLU A 10 -33.88 2.73 -3.97
CA GLU A 10 -34.99 3.65 -3.76
C GLU A 10 -34.93 4.82 -4.74
N ARG A 11 -36.10 5.17 -5.30
CA ARG A 11 -36.22 6.26 -6.29
C ARG A 11 -35.79 7.61 -5.72
N SER A 12 -36.19 7.92 -4.48
CA SER A 12 -35.85 9.16 -3.79
C SER A 12 -34.34 9.31 -3.60
N LEU A 13 -33.66 8.21 -3.29
CA LEU A 13 -32.21 8.15 -3.16
C LEU A 13 -31.52 8.32 -4.52
N LEU A 14 -31.99 7.62 -5.56
CA LEU A 14 -31.42 7.73 -6.91
C LEU A 14 -31.46 9.17 -7.43
N GLU A 15 -32.56 9.90 -7.22
CA GLU A 15 -32.65 11.30 -7.64
C GLU A 15 -31.65 12.21 -6.91
N LYS A 16 -31.49 12.04 -5.58
CA LYS A 16 -30.47 12.77 -4.82
C LYS A 16 -29.06 12.49 -5.34
N VAL A 17 -28.76 11.22 -5.64
CA VAL A 17 -27.45 10.80 -6.15
C VAL A 17 -27.19 11.36 -7.55
N LYS A 18 -28.20 11.42 -8.43
CA LYS A 18 -28.08 12.07 -9.74
C LYS A 18 -27.77 13.55 -9.62
N SER A 19 -28.48 14.27 -8.75
CA SER A 19 -28.21 15.69 -8.50
C SER A 19 -26.79 15.90 -7.96
N TYR A 20 -26.35 15.04 -7.04
CA TYR A 20 -24.98 15.05 -6.54
C TYR A 20 -23.94 14.80 -7.65
N ALA A 21 -24.15 13.77 -8.48
CA ALA A 21 -23.25 13.45 -9.59
C ALA A 21 -23.15 14.62 -10.59
N ALA A 22 -24.28 15.23 -10.94
CA ALA A 22 -24.32 16.41 -11.81
C ALA A 22 -23.54 17.59 -11.22
N SER A 23 -23.69 17.86 -9.92
CA SER A 23 -22.93 18.91 -9.23
C SER A 23 -21.41 18.69 -9.27
N LYS A 24 -20.99 17.42 -9.31
CA LYS A 24 -19.59 17.00 -9.39
C LYS A 24 -19.09 16.80 -10.83
N LYS A 25 -19.91 17.12 -11.84
CA LYS A 25 -19.63 16.86 -13.26
C LYS A 25 -19.26 15.39 -13.54
N SER A 26 -19.89 14.47 -12.83
CA SER A 26 -19.65 13.03 -12.90
C SER A 26 -20.97 12.27 -13.17
N SER A 27 -20.89 10.95 -13.33
CA SER A 27 -22.06 10.08 -13.53
C SER A 27 -22.27 9.14 -12.36
N VAL A 28 -23.52 8.69 -12.15
CA VAL A 28 -23.82 7.70 -11.10
C VAL A 28 -23.01 6.42 -11.29
N SER A 29 -22.85 5.97 -12.55
CA SER A 29 -22.04 4.79 -12.88
C SER A 29 -20.57 4.97 -12.47
N GLU A 30 -19.99 6.15 -12.70
CA GLU A 30 -18.63 6.47 -12.31
C GLU A 30 -18.46 6.54 -10.78
N LEU A 31 -19.41 7.15 -10.08
CA LEU A 31 -19.42 7.18 -8.61
C LEU A 31 -19.43 5.77 -8.03
N VAL A 32 -20.30 4.90 -8.55
CA VAL A 32 -20.42 3.50 -8.11
C VAL A 32 -19.16 2.70 -8.46
N GLU A 33 -18.62 2.87 -9.67
CA GLU A 33 -17.38 2.19 -10.09
C GLU A 33 -16.20 2.60 -9.19
N ASN A 34 -16.06 3.89 -8.88
CA ASN A 34 -15.01 4.39 -8.00
C ASN A 34 -15.17 3.86 -6.58
N TYR A 35 -16.41 3.76 -6.08
CA TYR A 35 -16.68 3.15 -4.78
C TYR A 35 -16.36 1.65 -4.77
N PHE A 36 -16.63 0.92 -5.85
CA PHE A 36 -16.19 -0.47 -5.94
C PHE A 36 -14.67 -0.60 -5.95
N LYS A 37 -13.96 0.32 -6.61
CA LYS A 37 -12.48 0.34 -6.59
C LYS A 37 -11.93 0.53 -5.18
N THR A 38 -12.60 1.28 -4.30
CA THR A 38 -12.10 1.45 -2.92
C THR A 38 -12.15 0.16 -2.10
N PHE A 39 -13.07 -0.76 -2.38
CA PHE A 39 -13.13 -2.05 -1.69
C PHE A 39 -12.22 -3.11 -2.29
N VAL A 40 -12.03 -3.07 -3.62
CA VAL A 40 -11.26 -4.08 -4.37
C VAL A 40 -9.78 -3.70 -4.47
N GLN A 41 -9.41 -2.47 -4.11
CA GLN A 41 -8.01 -2.12 -3.89
C GLN A 41 -7.47 -2.93 -2.71
N VAL A 42 -6.91 -4.10 -3.03
CA VAL A 42 -5.97 -4.80 -2.17
C VAL A 42 -4.89 -3.76 -1.84
N PRO A 43 -4.62 -3.46 -0.55
CA PRO A 43 -3.49 -2.59 -0.21
C PRO A 43 -2.29 -3.12 -0.97
N PRO A 44 -1.47 -2.25 -1.61
CA PRO A 44 -0.33 -2.71 -2.36
C PRO A 44 0.43 -3.67 -1.47
N HIS A 45 0.53 -4.94 -1.88
CA HIS A 45 1.33 -5.90 -1.16
C HIS A 45 2.72 -5.27 -1.10
N LYS A 46 3.11 -4.76 0.07
CA LYS A 46 4.44 -4.20 0.26
C LYS A 46 5.40 -5.28 -0.20
N ARG A 47 6.19 -4.98 -1.22
CA ARG A 47 7.20 -5.93 -1.68
C ARG A 47 8.15 -6.11 -0.50
N ILE A 48 8.78 -7.28 -0.41
CA ILE A 48 9.74 -7.56 0.67
C ILE A 48 10.80 -6.44 0.75
N ALA A 49 11.19 -5.85 -0.39
CA ALA A 49 12.06 -4.69 -0.46
C ALA A 49 11.48 -3.45 0.27
N ASP A 50 10.21 -3.11 0.00
CA ASP A 50 9.54 -1.97 0.63
C ASP A 50 9.43 -2.16 2.16
N ILE A 51 9.23 -3.40 2.61
CA ILE A 51 9.22 -3.73 4.05
C ILE A 51 10.62 -3.53 4.65
N ILE A 52 11.68 -3.98 3.97
CA ILE A 52 13.06 -3.83 4.45
C ILE A 52 13.46 -2.35 4.57
N GLU A 53 13.04 -1.52 3.62
CA GLU A 53 13.34 -0.07 3.64
C GLU A 53 12.61 0.67 4.77
N GLU A 54 11.43 0.19 5.17
CA GLU A 54 10.65 0.77 6.28
C GLU A 54 11.08 0.26 7.66
N LEU A 55 11.94 -0.75 7.75
CA LEU A 55 12.40 -1.26 9.05
C LEU A 55 13.17 -0.17 9.81
N PRO A 56 12.86 0.06 11.10
CA PRO A 56 13.60 1.01 11.90
C PRO A 56 15.08 0.60 11.95
N ARG A 57 15.97 1.57 11.75
CA ARG A 57 17.41 1.30 11.92
C ARG A 57 17.63 0.87 13.36
N PRO A 58 18.24 -0.30 13.60
CA PRO A 58 18.57 -0.71 14.95
C PRO A 58 19.53 0.30 15.57
N GLU A 59 19.34 0.59 16.85
CA GLU A 59 20.32 1.35 17.63
C GLU A 59 21.58 0.49 17.81
N LEU A 60 22.51 0.66 16.87
CA LEU A 60 23.79 -0.01 16.89
C LEU A 60 24.74 0.79 17.79
N HIS A 61 24.83 0.38 19.06
CA HIS A 61 25.90 0.80 19.96
C HIS A 61 27.17 0.02 19.60
N ILE A 62 27.78 0.41 18.48
CA ILE A 62 29.04 -0.16 18.04
C ILE A 62 30.15 0.72 18.60
N GLU A 63 30.75 0.26 19.68
CA GLU A 63 31.99 0.83 20.19
C GLU A 63 33.18 0.13 19.53
N GLY A 64 34.13 0.92 19.03
CA GLY A 64 35.39 0.43 18.48
C GLY A 64 35.43 0.22 16.96
N ASP A 65 36.60 -0.21 16.46
CA ASP A 65 36.83 -0.47 15.04
C ASP A 65 36.29 -1.86 14.67
N LEU A 66 35.11 -1.88 14.04
CA LEU A 66 34.44 -3.08 13.54
C LEU A 66 35.33 -3.95 12.65
N LYS A 67 36.19 -3.32 11.84
CA LYS A 67 37.07 -4.05 10.92
C LYS A 67 38.09 -4.84 11.72
N LYS A 68 38.66 -4.23 12.76
CA LYS A 68 39.60 -4.89 13.67
C LYS A 68 38.95 -6.06 14.39
N HIS A 69 37.76 -5.86 14.97
CA HIS A 69 37.01 -6.95 15.63
C HIS A 69 36.66 -8.10 14.68
N TYR A 70 36.25 -7.79 13.45
CA TYR A 70 35.97 -8.83 12.45
C TYR A 70 37.23 -9.63 12.09
N MET A 71 38.38 -8.96 11.97
CA MET A 71 39.65 -9.64 11.68
C MET A 71 40.13 -10.49 12.85
N GLU A 72 40.03 -9.99 14.09
CA GLU A 72 40.40 -10.74 15.31
C GLU A 72 39.55 -12.00 15.50
N GLN A 73 38.23 -11.91 15.28
CA GLN A 73 37.34 -13.08 15.39
C GLN A 73 37.57 -14.13 14.29
N ASN A 74 37.95 -13.68 13.09
CA ASN A 74 38.20 -14.57 11.96
C ASN A 74 39.65 -15.04 11.83
N ALA A 75 40.58 -14.48 12.59
CA ALA A 75 41.99 -14.87 12.60
C ALA A 75 42.17 -16.37 12.90
N GLY A 76 41.36 -16.93 13.81
CA GLY A 76 41.39 -18.37 14.11
C GLY A 76 40.86 -19.28 12.99
N LYS A 77 40.03 -18.77 12.07
CA LYS A 77 39.51 -19.52 10.91
C LYS A 77 40.40 -19.43 9.68
N TYR A 78 41.09 -18.30 9.50
CA TYR A 78 41.85 -18.01 8.28
C TYR A 78 43.36 -17.93 8.49
N GLY A 79 43.87 -18.13 9.70
CA GLY A 79 45.29 -18.32 9.99
C GLY A 79 46.18 -17.24 9.38
N PHE A 80 46.10 -16.02 9.95
CA PHE A 80 47.15 -15.01 9.78
C PHE A 80 47.90 -14.85 11.09
#